data_AF-A0AAV5GZ98-F1
#
_entry.id   AF-A0AAV5GZ98-F1
#
_cell.length_a   1.000
_cell.length_b   1.000
_cell.length_c   1.000
_cell.angle_alpha   90.00
_cell.angle_beta   90.00
_cell.angle_gamma   90.00
#
_symmetry.space_group_name_H-M   'P 1'
#
loop_
_entity.id
_entity.type
_entity.pdbx_description
1 polymer ?
#
loop_
_entity_poly.entity_id
_entity_poly.type
_entity_poly.pdbx_seq_one_letter_code
_entity_poly.pdbx_strand_id
1 'polypeptide(L)'
;MSDHNIIYNEEFGFSTFERCIREELGEEFWLRLTDGLTLPVMETEPGCQCRNMYQFMERFRTMTDEKTRNITLSRVRHGLHPAQSAWARDVFLETGDLDLFLQKHYENEMNNFIQLNKNGKDFYGDPVTDEVLAYIRQNPDMISGIRKDNKLYLKALPASIGPYLEACDSKMKRYYSCHCPFAKESILTDTPVSSTLCNCSLGHIKNFWEAVFDRELEGKVLSCALAGDLQCRYSLRIPDDIMEQYVKKQEERHV
;
A
#
# COMPACT_ATOMS: atom_id res chain seq x y z
N MET A 1 -2.87 1.22 3.94
CA MET A 1 -4.34 1.31 4.01
C MET A 1 -4.75 1.08 5.45
N SER A 2 -5.84 1.68 5.92
CA SER A 2 -6.27 1.57 7.32
C SER A 2 -7.22 0.41 7.59
N ASP A 3 -7.47 -0.51 6.66
CA ASP A 3 -8.39 -1.63 6.89
C ASP A 3 -7.97 -2.45 8.14
N HIS A 4 -8.64 -2.15 9.25
CA HIS A 4 -8.38 -2.71 10.57
C HIS A 4 -8.81 -4.19 10.66
N ASN A 5 -9.49 -4.71 9.62
CA ASN A 5 -9.93 -6.10 9.55
C ASN A 5 -8.91 -7.03 8.86
N ILE A 6 -7.82 -6.48 8.31
CA ILE A 6 -6.79 -7.30 7.67
C ILE A 6 -6.03 -8.11 8.73
N ILE A 7 -6.12 -9.43 8.60
CA ILE A 7 -5.27 -10.37 9.32
C ILE A 7 -4.10 -10.72 8.39
N TYR A 8 -2.90 -10.28 8.73
CA TYR A 8 -1.69 -10.72 8.02
C TYR A 8 -1.43 -12.18 8.38
N ASN A 9 -1.22 -13.02 7.36
CA ASN A 9 -0.78 -14.39 7.58
C ASN A 9 0.64 -14.36 8.19
N GLU A 10 0.90 -15.21 9.20
CA GLU A 10 2.22 -15.36 9.85
C GLU A 10 3.31 -15.79 8.85
N GLU A 11 2.93 -16.28 7.66
CA GLU A 11 3.85 -16.61 6.57
C GLU A 11 4.24 -15.42 5.66
N PHE A 12 3.82 -14.18 5.95
CA PHE A 12 4.26 -13.04 5.17
C PHE A 12 5.79 -12.87 5.26
N GLY A 13 6.46 -13.16 4.15
CA GLY A 13 7.91 -13.12 4.05
C GLY A 13 8.39 -13.02 2.61
N PHE A 14 9.69 -13.23 2.43
CA PHE A 14 10.30 -13.26 1.10
C PHE A 14 9.76 -14.40 0.22
N SER A 15 9.24 -15.47 0.82
CA SER A 15 8.52 -16.56 0.15
C SER A 15 7.36 -16.09 -0.72
N THR A 16 6.72 -14.96 -0.39
CA THR A 16 5.67 -14.37 -1.25
C THR A 16 6.24 -13.87 -2.57
N PHE A 17 7.45 -13.27 -2.55
CA PHE A 17 8.13 -12.86 -3.78
C PHE A 17 8.46 -14.07 -4.65
N GLU A 18 9.03 -15.12 -4.03
CA GLU A 18 9.33 -16.39 -4.70
C GLU A 18 8.11 -16.97 -5.41
N ARG A 19 6.99 -17.11 -4.68
CA ARG A 19 5.75 -17.64 -5.22
C ARG A 19 5.24 -16.81 -6.41
N CYS A 20 5.11 -15.50 -6.25
CA CYS A 20 4.58 -14.64 -7.31
C CYS A 20 5.50 -14.59 -8.56
N ILE A 21 6.82 -14.62 -8.36
CA ILE A 21 7.78 -14.65 -9.47
C ILE A 21 7.74 -15.99 -10.19
N ARG A 22 7.65 -17.11 -9.47
CA ARG A 22 7.49 -18.44 -10.06
C ARG A 22 6.19 -18.58 -10.83
N GLU A 23 5.08 -18.08 -10.27
CA GLU A 23 3.76 -18.09 -10.93
C GLU A 23 3.78 -17.28 -12.23
N GLU A 24 4.44 -16.13 -12.26
CA GLU A 24 4.46 -15.25 -13.44
C GLU A 24 5.53 -15.61 -14.47
N LEU A 25 6.73 -16.02 -14.03
CA LEU A 25 7.93 -16.15 -14.87
C LEU A 25 8.51 -17.57 -14.93
N GLY A 26 7.99 -18.49 -14.11
CA GLY A 26 8.37 -19.89 -14.09
C GLY A 26 9.60 -20.20 -13.21
N GLU A 27 9.76 -21.48 -12.91
CA GLU A 27 10.83 -22.02 -12.05
C GLU A 27 12.23 -21.70 -12.58
N GLU A 28 12.47 -21.91 -13.87
CA GLU A 28 13.77 -21.65 -14.51
C GLU A 28 14.19 -20.18 -14.46
N PHE A 29 13.23 -19.26 -14.43
CA PHE A 29 13.52 -17.85 -14.22
C PHE A 29 13.94 -17.59 -12.78
N TRP A 30 13.18 -18.13 -11.82
CA TRP A 30 13.48 -18.01 -10.39
C TRP A 30 14.88 -18.51 -10.05
N LEU A 31 15.23 -19.73 -10.49
CA LEU A 31 16.54 -20.32 -10.23
C LEU A 31 17.69 -19.42 -10.74
N ARG A 32 17.57 -18.89 -11.97
CA ARG A 32 18.57 -17.96 -12.53
C ARG A 32 18.59 -16.61 -11.82
N LEU A 33 17.44 -16.10 -11.41
CA LEU A 33 17.35 -14.86 -10.65
C LEU A 33 18.10 -15.00 -9.32
N THR A 34 17.91 -16.11 -8.60
CA THR A 34 18.46 -16.29 -7.26
C THR A 34 19.86 -16.89 -7.21
N ASP A 35 20.38 -17.39 -8.33
CA ASP A 35 21.68 -18.08 -8.38
C ASP A 35 22.82 -17.24 -7.79
N GLY A 36 23.47 -17.75 -6.74
CA GLY A 36 24.56 -17.07 -6.04
C GLY A 36 24.17 -15.78 -5.28
N LEU A 37 22.88 -15.49 -5.10
CA LEU A 37 22.43 -14.40 -4.22
C LEU A 37 22.19 -14.93 -2.79
N THR A 38 22.56 -14.10 -1.81
CA THR A 38 21.96 -14.21 -0.48
C THR A 38 20.54 -13.67 -0.57
N LEU A 39 19.54 -14.50 -0.30
CA LEU A 39 18.14 -14.07 -0.32
C LEU A 39 17.82 -13.27 0.95
N PRO A 40 17.04 -12.18 0.83
CA PRO A 40 16.70 -11.35 1.97
C PRO A 40 15.77 -12.11 2.92
N VAL A 41 16.01 -11.94 4.22
CA VAL A 41 15.21 -12.52 5.31
C VAL A 41 14.69 -11.36 6.15
N MET A 42 13.36 -11.23 6.25
CA MET A 42 12.69 -10.02 6.75
C MET A 42 13.25 -9.50 8.08
N GLU A 43 13.51 -10.42 9.01
CA GLU A 43 13.94 -10.13 10.38
C GLU A 43 15.40 -9.66 10.45
N THR A 44 16.23 -10.10 9.51
CA THR A 44 17.69 -9.83 9.52
C THR A 44 18.10 -8.80 8.46
N GLU A 45 17.24 -8.55 7.48
CA GLU A 45 17.48 -7.63 6.37
C GLU A 45 17.80 -6.20 6.84
N PRO A 46 17.13 -5.64 7.88
CA PRO A 46 17.52 -4.36 8.45
C PRO A 46 18.98 -4.32 8.93
N GLY A 47 19.47 -5.41 9.52
CA GLY A 47 20.84 -5.51 10.03
C GLY A 47 21.93 -5.41 8.96
N CYS A 48 21.58 -5.64 7.69
CA CYS A 48 22.48 -5.45 6.54
C CYS A 48 22.10 -4.23 5.68
N GLN A 49 21.32 -3.29 6.22
CA GLN A 49 20.83 -2.09 5.52
C GLN A 49 20.07 -2.40 4.22
N CYS A 50 19.38 -3.54 4.23
CA CYS A 50 18.65 -4.08 3.09
C CYS A 50 19.48 -4.38 1.84
N ARG A 51 20.76 -4.74 2.02
CA ARG A 51 21.68 -5.03 0.90
C ARG A 51 21.28 -6.25 0.08
N ASN A 52 20.72 -7.30 0.69
CA ASN A 52 20.32 -8.50 -0.05
C ASN A 52 19.13 -8.19 -0.96
N MET A 53 18.15 -7.44 -0.45
CA MET A 53 17.01 -6.98 -1.23
C MET A 53 17.44 -6.03 -2.35
N TYR A 54 18.39 -5.14 -2.09
CA TYR A 54 18.97 -4.29 -3.13
C TYR A 54 19.52 -5.14 -4.30
N GLN A 55 20.37 -6.13 -3.99
CA GLN A 55 20.97 -7.01 -5.01
C GLN A 55 19.91 -7.82 -5.77
N PHE A 56 18.94 -8.37 -5.06
CA PHE A 56 17.81 -9.09 -5.64
C PHE A 56 17.02 -8.20 -6.60
N MET A 57 16.64 -6.99 -6.18
CA MET A 57 15.85 -6.07 -7.00
C MET A 57 16.62 -5.54 -8.20
N GLU A 58 17.93 -5.29 -8.08
CA GLU A 58 18.76 -4.90 -9.22
C GLU A 58 18.84 -6.00 -10.26
N ARG A 59 19.04 -7.26 -9.85
CA ARG A 59 19.04 -8.38 -10.78
C ARG A 59 17.66 -8.62 -11.39
N PHE A 60 16.60 -8.52 -10.59
CA PHE A 60 15.25 -8.66 -11.10
C PHE A 60 14.93 -7.59 -12.17
N ARG A 61 15.39 -6.35 -11.94
CA ARG A 61 15.27 -5.24 -12.89
C ARG A 61 16.03 -5.49 -14.20
N THR A 62 17.20 -6.10 -14.18
CA THR A 62 17.97 -6.39 -15.41
C THR A 62 17.41 -7.58 -16.19
N MET A 63 16.74 -8.51 -15.53
CA MET A 63 16.16 -9.70 -16.15
C MET A 63 14.72 -9.52 -16.65
N THR A 64 14.07 -8.37 -16.38
CA THR A 64 12.67 -8.12 -16.75
C THR A 64 12.46 -6.74 -17.36
N ASP A 65 11.49 -6.65 -18.28
CA ASP A 65 10.94 -5.35 -18.66
C ASP A 65 10.09 -4.75 -17.52
N GLU A 66 9.82 -3.45 -17.61
CA GLU A 66 9.10 -2.72 -16.56
C GLU A 66 7.67 -3.21 -16.35
N LYS A 67 6.94 -3.54 -17.43
CA LYS A 67 5.54 -3.96 -17.33
C LYS A 67 5.44 -5.26 -16.56
N THR A 68 6.23 -6.26 -16.97
CA THR A 68 6.29 -7.57 -16.32
C THR A 68 6.67 -7.45 -14.85
N ARG A 69 7.71 -6.65 -14.55
CA ARG A 69 8.18 -6.41 -13.18
C ARG A 69 7.10 -5.79 -12.29
N ASN A 70 6.43 -4.74 -12.77
CA ASN A 70 5.41 -4.03 -12.01
C ASN A 70 4.20 -4.93 -11.73
N ILE A 71 3.75 -5.72 -12.72
CA ILE A 71 2.66 -6.70 -12.54
C ILE A 71 3.05 -7.73 -11.48
N THR A 72 4.22 -8.36 -11.63
CA THR A 72 4.72 -9.39 -10.71
C THR A 72 4.78 -8.87 -9.27
N LEU A 73 5.39 -7.69 -9.06
CA LEU A 73 5.51 -7.09 -7.73
C LEU A 73 4.15 -6.71 -7.14
N SER A 74 3.20 -6.23 -7.96
CA SER A 74 1.86 -5.92 -7.48
C SER A 74 1.06 -7.14 -7.02
N ARG A 75 1.42 -8.35 -7.47
CA ARG A 75 0.85 -9.60 -6.98
C ARG A 75 1.43 -10.07 -5.66
N VAL A 76 2.60 -9.57 -5.26
CA VAL A 76 3.18 -9.86 -3.94
C VAL A 76 2.24 -9.33 -2.85
N ARG A 77 1.72 -8.10 -2.99
CA ARG A 77 0.68 -7.47 -2.14
C ARG A 77 0.74 -7.76 -0.63
N HIS A 78 1.95 -7.94 -0.11
CA HIS A 78 2.21 -8.36 1.27
C HIS A 78 1.51 -9.67 1.69
N GLY A 79 1.34 -10.61 0.76
CA GLY A 79 0.66 -11.89 1.00
C GLY A 79 -0.86 -11.77 1.19
N LEU A 80 -1.43 -10.59 0.99
CA LEU A 80 -2.87 -10.35 1.14
C LEU A 80 -3.68 -10.98 0.01
N HIS A 81 -4.96 -11.22 0.28
CA HIS A 81 -5.92 -11.67 -0.70
C HIS A 81 -7.21 -10.84 -0.61
N PRO A 82 -7.84 -10.43 -1.74
CA PRO A 82 -9.06 -9.60 -1.70
C PRO A 82 -10.19 -10.20 -0.86
N ALA A 83 -10.26 -11.53 -0.76
CA ALA A 83 -11.22 -12.23 0.10
C ALA A 83 -11.15 -11.82 1.59
N GLN A 84 -10.01 -11.31 2.07
CA GLN A 84 -9.87 -10.79 3.43
C GLN A 84 -10.70 -9.52 3.67
N SER A 85 -11.04 -8.79 2.60
CA SER A 85 -11.88 -7.59 2.63
C SER A 85 -13.22 -7.83 1.90
N ALA A 86 -13.68 -9.08 1.78
CA ALA A 86 -14.90 -9.43 1.03
C ALA A 86 -16.16 -8.70 1.55
N TRP A 87 -16.22 -8.43 2.85
CA TRP A 87 -17.29 -7.64 3.48
C TRP A 87 -17.50 -6.28 2.82
N ALA A 88 -16.44 -5.67 2.27
CA ALA A 88 -16.48 -4.34 1.70
C ALA A 88 -17.33 -4.28 0.43
N ARG A 89 -17.45 -5.41 -0.28
CA ARG A 89 -18.32 -5.54 -1.45
C ARG A 89 -19.79 -5.41 -1.06
N ASP A 90 -20.23 -6.14 -0.04
CA ASP A 90 -21.62 -6.13 0.40
C ASP A 90 -22.02 -4.71 0.83
N VAL A 91 -21.17 -4.04 1.61
CA VAL A 91 -21.40 -2.65 2.03
C VAL A 91 -21.44 -1.69 0.83
N PHE A 92 -20.59 -1.90 -0.17
CA PHE A 92 -20.59 -1.08 -1.39
C PHE A 92 -21.88 -1.27 -2.20
N LEU A 93 -22.30 -2.52 -2.43
CA LEU A 93 -23.51 -2.85 -3.17
C LEU A 93 -24.77 -2.35 -2.46
N GLU A 94 -24.85 -2.52 -1.13
CA GLU A 94 -25.95 -1.98 -0.31
C GLU A 94 -26.00 -0.45 -0.34
N THR A 95 -24.83 0.20 -0.37
CA THR A 95 -24.76 1.67 -0.43
C THR A 95 -25.22 2.19 -1.80
N GLY A 96 -24.93 1.46 -2.88
CA GLY A 96 -25.41 1.76 -4.23
C GLY A 96 -24.88 3.08 -4.83
N ASP A 97 -23.91 3.72 -4.19
CA ASP A 97 -23.32 5.00 -4.59
C ASP A 97 -21.87 5.05 -4.11
N LEU A 98 -20.93 5.19 -5.04
CA LEU A 98 -19.49 5.17 -4.78
C LEU A 98 -19.02 6.36 -3.93
N ASP A 99 -19.60 7.55 -4.13
CA ASP A 99 -19.22 8.73 -3.36
C ASP A 99 -19.76 8.64 -1.93
N LEU A 100 -20.99 8.15 -1.79
CA LEU A 100 -21.55 7.90 -0.46
C LEU A 100 -20.79 6.78 0.27
N PHE A 101 -20.37 5.74 -0.45
CA PHE A 101 -19.53 4.67 0.11
C PHE A 101 -18.19 5.22 0.62
N LEU A 102 -17.49 6.03 -0.20
CA LEU A 102 -16.23 6.68 0.20
C LEU A 102 -16.43 7.60 1.42
N GLN A 103 -17.53 8.35 1.47
CA GLN A 103 -17.85 9.20 2.61
C GLN A 103 -18.08 8.36 3.88
N LYS A 104 -18.94 7.34 3.83
CA LYS A 104 -19.22 6.45 4.97
C LYS A 104 -17.96 5.73 5.43
N HIS A 105 -17.13 5.27 4.50
CA HIS A 105 -15.87 4.61 4.83
C HIS A 105 -14.91 5.57 5.54
N TYR A 106 -14.78 6.82 5.07
CA TYR A 106 -14.01 7.85 5.76
C TYR A 106 -14.54 8.11 7.17
N GLU A 107 -15.85 8.29 7.34
CA GLU A 107 -16.47 8.55 8.65
C GLU A 107 -16.23 7.40 9.63
N ASN A 108 -16.39 6.15 9.18
CA ASN A 108 -16.15 4.96 9.99
C ASN A 108 -14.67 4.85 10.42
N GLU A 109 -13.74 5.01 9.48
CA GLU A 109 -12.30 4.94 9.76
C GLU A 109 -11.85 6.09 10.67
N MET A 110 -12.32 7.32 10.42
CA MET A 110 -12.03 8.47 11.27
C MET A 110 -12.58 8.26 12.70
N ASN A 111 -13.79 7.68 12.83
CA ASN A 111 -14.35 7.32 14.14
C ASN A 111 -13.49 6.27 14.85
N ASN A 112 -12.96 5.28 14.14
CA ASN A 112 -12.03 4.30 14.72
C ASN A 112 -10.78 4.99 15.29
N PHE A 113 -10.14 5.89 14.53
CA PHE A 113 -8.98 6.66 15.02
C PHE A 113 -9.34 7.55 16.22
N ILE A 114 -10.51 8.19 16.22
CA ILE A 114 -10.98 8.98 17.38
C ILE A 114 -11.15 8.10 18.61
N GLN A 115 -11.67 6.88 18.47
CA GLN A 115 -11.80 5.95 19.59
C GLN A 115 -10.45 5.44 20.09
N LEU A 116 -9.47 5.20 19.20
CA LEU A 116 -8.11 4.85 19.61
C LEU A 116 -7.49 5.96 20.47
N ASN A 117 -7.55 7.20 19.99
CA ASN A 117 -7.08 8.38 20.72
C ASN A 117 -7.75 8.53 22.09
N LYS A 118 -9.09 8.50 22.15
CA LYS A 118 -9.85 8.63 23.41
C LYS A 118 -9.50 7.57 24.46
N ASN A 119 -9.20 6.36 24.00
CA ASN A 119 -8.89 5.24 24.87
C ASN A 119 -7.38 5.09 25.16
N GLY A 120 -6.55 6.02 24.70
CA GLY A 120 -5.09 5.96 24.86
C GLY A 120 -4.45 4.76 24.18
N LYS A 121 -5.06 4.26 23.10
CA LYS A 121 -4.55 3.12 22.31
C LYS A 121 -3.68 3.60 21.16
N ASP A 122 -2.82 2.71 20.71
CA ASP A 122 -1.97 2.92 19.53
C ASP A 122 -2.62 2.40 18.23
N PHE A 123 -2.04 2.80 17.11
CA PHE A 123 -2.23 2.20 15.80
C PHE A 123 -0.89 1.64 15.34
N TYR A 124 -0.76 0.31 15.34
CA TYR A 124 0.50 -0.40 15.04
C TYR A 124 1.70 0.05 15.90
N GLY A 125 1.48 0.31 17.20
CA GLY A 125 2.51 0.70 18.14
C GLY A 125 2.78 2.22 18.22
N ASP A 126 2.18 3.03 17.34
CA ASP A 126 2.22 4.49 17.46
C ASP A 126 0.99 5.05 18.20
N PRO A 127 1.17 5.87 19.25
CA PRO A 127 0.06 6.55 19.90
C PRO A 127 -0.75 7.42 18.93
N VAL A 128 -2.07 7.32 18.98
CA VAL A 128 -2.95 8.19 18.19
C VAL A 128 -3.19 9.49 18.96
N THR A 129 -2.35 10.50 18.75
CA THR A 129 -2.46 11.83 19.40
C THR A 129 -3.45 12.75 18.67
N ASP A 130 -3.78 13.90 19.28
CA ASP A 130 -4.61 14.93 18.63
C ASP A 130 -3.97 15.49 17.35
N GLU A 131 -2.64 15.57 17.32
CA GLU A 131 -1.88 15.97 16.14
C GLU A 131 -2.02 14.94 15.01
N VAL A 132 -1.96 13.65 15.35
CA VAL A 132 -2.23 12.55 14.41
C VAL A 132 -3.64 12.65 13.85
N LEU A 133 -4.66 12.86 14.70
CA LEU A 133 -6.03 13.05 14.23
C LEU A 133 -6.18 14.26 13.31
N ALA A 134 -5.54 15.39 13.65
CA ALA A 134 -5.55 16.59 12.81
C ALA A 134 -4.89 16.31 11.44
N TYR A 135 -3.77 15.59 11.43
CA TYR A 135 -3.10 15.20 10.19
C TYR A 135 -3.97 14.29 9.31
N ILE A 136 -4.64 13.30 9.89
CA ILE A 136 -5.57 12.41 9.16
C ILE A 136 -6.74 13.20 8.57
N ARG A 137 -7.34 14.12 9.32
CA ARG A 137 -8.45 14.97 8.82
C ARG A 137 -8.05 15.84 7.64
N GLN A 138 -6.81 16.31 7.59
CA GLN A 138 -6.29 17.09 6.47
C GLN A 138 -5.93 16.23 5.24
N ASN A 139 -5.90 14.90 5.41
CA ASN A 139 -5.46 13.95 4.39
C ASN A 139 -6.43 12.73 4.31
N PRO A 140 -7.70 12.96 3.89
CA PRO A 140 -8.70 11.90 3.87
C PRO A 140 -8.38 10.75 2.89
N ASP A 141 -7.48 11.00 1.93
CA ASP A 141 -6.94 9.99 1.01
C ASP A 141 -6.10 8.89 1.72
N MET A 142 -5.75 9.06 3.00
CA MET A 142 -5.03 8.04 3.78
C MET A 142 -5.91 6.90 4.28
N ILE A 143 -7.19 7.17 4.54
CA ILE A 143 -8.10 6.23 5.22
C ILE A 143 -9.32 5.83 4.39
N SER A 144 -9.68 6.59 3.35
CA SER A 144 -10.78 6.21 2.43
C SER A 144 -10.42 6.36 0.95
N GLY A 145 -9.43 7.19 0.64
CA GLY A 145 -9.14 7.57 -0.75
C GLY A 145 -10.04 8.73 -1.21
N ILE A 146 -9.63 9.38 -2.29
CA ILE A 146 -10.38 10.49 -2.90
C ILE A 146 -10.62 10.16 -4.36
N ARG A 147 -11.88 10.14 -4.78
CA ARG A 147 -12.23 10.00 -6.19
C ARG A 147 -12.10 11.33 -6.91
N LYS A 148 -11.45 11.32 -8.06
CA LYS A 148 -11.47 12.40 -9.04
C LYS A 148 -11.65 11.78 -10.41
N ASP A 149 -12.75 12.13 -11.07
CA ASP A 149 -13.17 11.53 -12.32
C ASP A 149 -13.26 9.99 -12.20
N ASN A 150 -12.59 9.26 -13.08
CA ASN A 150 -12.49 7.80 -13.10
C ASN A 150 -11.26 7.25 -12.35
N LYS A 151 -10.70 8.01 -11.42
CA LYS A 151 -9.55 7.58 -10.61
C LYS A 151 -9.80 7.75 -9.14
N LEU A 152 -9.32 6.77 -8.38
CA LEU A 152 -9.23 6.84 -6.93
C LEU A 152 -7.78 7.12 -6.52
N TYR A 153 -7.57 8.17 -5.74
CA TYR A 153 -6.27 8.58 -5.22
C TYR A 153 -6.13 8.15 -3.77
N LEU A 154 -5.03 7.49 -3.45
CA LEU A 154 -4.76 6.98 -2.12
C LEU A 154 -3.38 7.41 -1.64
N LYS A 155 -3.25 7.51 -0.33
CA LYS A 155 -2.02 7.88 0.35
C LYS A 155 -1.72 6.85 1.42
N ALA A 156 -0.46 6.44 1.56
CA ALA A 156 -0.09 5.60 2.68
C ALA A 156 -0.03 6.44 3.96
N LEU A 157 -0.63 5.91 5.04
CA LEU A 157 -0.27 6.34 6.39
C LEU A 157 1.23 6.09 6.60
N PRO A 158 1.99 7.04 7.18
CA PRO A 158 3.38 6.79 7.59
C PRO A 158 3.49 5.57 8.50
N ALA A 159 4.63 4.87 8.45
CA ALA A 159 4.89 3.70 9.30
C ALA A 159 5.13 4.05 10.75
N SER A 160 5.64 5.25 10.99
CA SER A 160 5.88 5.81 12.31
C SER A 160 5.33 7.23 12.34
N ILE A 161 4.02 7.41 12.57
CA ILE A 161 3.33 8.69 12.28
C ILE A 161 3.78 9.83 13.21
N GLY A 162 3.99 9.57 14.50
CA GLY A 162 4.52 10.58 15.43
C GLY A 162 5.90 11.07 14.99
N PRO A 163 6.92 10.19 14.90
CA PRO A 163 8.24 10.55 14.40
C PRO A 163 8.23 11.18 13.01
N TYR A 164 7.31 10.77 12.12
CA TYR A 164 7.13 11.38 10.80
C TYR A 164 6.71 12.85 10.89
N LEU A 165 5.80 13.19 11.81
CA LEU A 165 5.34 14.56 12.00
C LEU A 165 6.43 15.44 12.60
N GLU A 166 7.20 14.90 13.56
CA GLU A 166 8.31 15.59 14.24
C GLU A 166 9.56 15.76 13.36
N ALA A 167 9.77 14.89 12.37
CA ALA A 167 10.97 14.91 11.55
C ALA A 167 11.08 16.19 10.69
N CYS A 168 12.13 16.97 10.97
CA CYS A 168 12.56 18.12 10.16
C CYS A 168 13.44 17.72 8.97
N ASP A 169 14.21 16.63 9.11
CA ASP A 169 15.07 16.12 8.05
C ASP A 169 14.29 15.28 7.04
N SER A 170 14.49 15.57 5.75
CA SER A 170 13.78 14.87 4.67
C SER A 170 14.12 13.38 4.61
N LYS A 171 15.38 12.98 4.88
CA LYS A 171 15.79 11.56 4.86
C LYS A 171 15.09 10.79 6.00
N MET A 172 15.06 11.34 7.21
CA MET A 172 14.35 10.75 8.35
C MET A 172 12.83 10.75 8.15
N LYS A 173 12.25 11.79 7.56
CA LYS A 173 10.81 11.82 7.25
C LYS A 173 10.43 10.71 6.26
N ARG A 174 11.26 10.42 5.26
CA ARG A 174 11.09 9.25 4.36
C ARG A 174 11.26 7.92 5.08
N TYR A 175 12.25 7.84 5.97
CA TYR A 175 12.49 6.64 6.78
C TYR A 175 11.24 6.32 7.61
N TYR A 176 10.66 7.30 8.31
CA TYR A 176 9.43 7.11 9.10
C TYR A 176 8.18 6.89 8.25
N SER A 177 8.16 7.29 6.98
CA SER A 177 7.03 6.98 6.09
C SER A 177 7.08 5.56 5.51
N CYS A 178 8.26 4.93 5.45
CA CYS A 178 8.42 3.60 4.86
C CYS A 178 8.05 2.47 5.82
N HIS A 179 7.14 1.60 5.38
CA HIS A 179 6.72 0.38 6.11
C HIS A 179 7.59 -0.84 5.83
N CYS A 180 8.34 -0.85 4.73
CA CYS A 180 8.90 -2.09 4.18
C CYS A 180 10.17 -2.51 4.93
N PRO A 181 10.18 -3.64 5.67
CA PRO A 181 11.38 -4.13 6.35
C PRO A 181 12.51 -4.49 5.37
N PHE A 182 12.16 -4.85 4.13
CA PHE A 182 13.13 -5.13 3.06
C PHE A 182 13.75 -3.89 2.41
N ALA A 183 13.36 -2.67 2.81
CA ALA A 183 13.88 -1.47 2.15
C ALA A 183 14.06 -0.24 3.05
N LYS A 184 13.38 -0.18 4.21
CA LYS A 184 13.37 0.98 5.10
C LYS A 184 14.78 1.43 5.49
N GLU A 185 15.64 0.51 5.92
CA GLU A 185 17.01 0.85 6.32
C GLU A 185 17.87 1.37 5.15
N SER A 186 17.60 0.92 3.93
CA SER A 186 18.35 1.38 2.75
C SER A 186 18.18 2.88 2.48
N ILE A 187 17.10 3.51 2.96
CA ILE A 187 16.85 4.96 2.86
C ILE A 187 17.95 5.78 3.57
N LEU A 188 18.57 5.20 4.60
CA LEU A 188 19.64 5.86 5.35
C LEU A 188 20.98 5.82 4.60
N THR A 189 21.12 4.95 3.61
CA THR A 189 22.31 4.80 2.76
C THR A 189 22.28 5.75 1.56
N ASP A 190 23.35 5.74 0.75
CA ASP A 190 23.42 6.47 -0.53
C ASP A 190 22.85 5.67 -1.70
N THR A 191 22.59 4.37 -1.52
CA THR A 191 22.09 3.46 -2.56
C THR A 191 20.86 2.71 -2.06
N PRO A 192 19.68 3.38 -1.98
CA PRO A 192 18.47 2.73 -1.52
C PRO A 192 18.03 1.60 -2.47
N VAL A 193 17.27 0.64 -1.94
CA VAL A 193 16.58 -0.38 -2.75
C VAL A 193 15.70 0.31 -3.79
N SER A 194 15.69 -0.25 -5.01
CA SER A 194 14.91 0.31 -6.13
C SER A 194 13.45 0.58 -5.75
N SER A 195 12.98 1.79 -6.06
CA SER A 195 11.58 2.20 -5.86
C SER A 195 10.56 1.35 -6.62
N THR A 196 11.00 0.58 -7.61
CA THR A 196 10.14 -0.41 -8.28
C THR A 196 9.52 -1.39 -7.27
N LEU A 197 10.23 -1.70 -6.18
CA LEU A 197 9.72 -2.55 -5.09
C LEU A 197 8.39 -2.02 -4.52
N CYS A 198 8.15 -0.70 -4.56
CA CYS A 198 6.91 -0.11 -4.07
C CYS A 198 5.66 -0.53 -4.86
N ASN A 199 5.78 -1.21 -6.01
CA ASN A 199 4.66 -1.88 -6.65
C ASN A 199 4.05 -2.98 -5.75
N CYS A 200 4.83 -3.57 -4.85
CA CYS A 200 4.31 -4.47 -3.82
C CYS A 200 3.32 -3.75 -2.88
N SER A 201 3.63 -2.51 -2.49
CA SER A 201 2.71 -1.67 -1.72
C SER A 201 1.51 -1.20 -2.56
N LEU A 202 1.67 -0.99 -3.87
CA LEU A 202 0.52 -0.80 -4.76
C LEU A 202 -0.41 -2.03 -4.74
N GLY A 203 0.15 -3.24 -4.73
CA GLY A 203 -0.60 -4.48 -4.54
C GLY A 203 -1.40 -4.51 -3.24
N HIS A 204 -0.76 -4.12 -2.13
CA HIS A 204 -1.44 -3.95 -0.84
C HIS A 204 -2.62 -2.96 -0.93
N ILE A 205 -2.41 -1.83 -1.62
CA ILE A 205 -3.45 -0.83 -1.84
C ILE A 205 -4.57 -1.34 -2.76
N LYS A 206 -4.25 -2.15 -3.76
CA LYS A 206 -5.24 -2.78 -4.64
C LYS A 206 -6.14 -3.74 -3.85
N ASN A 207 -5.62 -4.44 -2.83
CA ASN A 207 -6.32 -5.53 -2.15
C ASN A 207 -7.78 -5.22 -1.74
N PHE A 208 -7.98 -4.12 -1.00
CA PHE A 208 -9.32 -3.71 -0.56
C PHE A 208 -10.21 -3.32 -1.74
N TRP A 209 -9.69 -2.54 -2.69
CA TRP A 209 -10.49 -2.04 -3.81
C TRP A 209 -10.83 -3.12 -4.83
N GLU A 210 -9.96 -4.12 -5.00
CA GLU A 210 -10.27 -5.32 -5.78
C GLU A 210 -11.35 -6.16 -5.09
N ALA A 211 -11.45 -6.13 -3.76
CA ALA A 211 -12.55 -6.75 -3.04
C ALA A 211 -13.86 -5.98 -3.25
N VAL A 212 -13.82 -4.64 -3.12
CA VAL A 212 -14.99 -3.76 -3.34
C VAL A 212 -15.56 -3.94 -4.77
N PHE A 213 -14.70 -3.87 -5.79
CA PHE A 213 -15.12 -3.94 -7.19
C PHE A 213 -15.14 -5.36 -7.78
N ASP A 214 -14.71 -6.36 -7.01
CA ASP A 214 -14.72 -7.79 -7.36
C ASP A 214 -14.01 -8.07 -8.70
N ARG A 215 -12.84 -7.46 -8.89
CA ARG A 215 -11.97 -7.64 -10.06
C ARG A 215 -10.59 -7.06 -9.82
N GLU A 216 -9.62 -7.52 -10.62
CA GLU A 216 -8.30 -6.91 -10.66
C GLU A 216 -8.36 -5.45 -11.15
N LEU A 217 -7.58 -4.57 -10.52
CA LEU A 217 -7.54 -3.15 -10.87
C LEU A 217 -6.20 -2.73 -11.47
N GLU A 218 -6.27 -1.81 -12.43
CA GLU A 218 -5.11 -1.08 -12.89
C GLU A 218 -4.75 0.02 -11.90
N GLY A 219 -3.47 0.10 -11.54
CA GLY A 219 -2.98 1.09 -10.59
C GLY A 219 -1.58 1.58 -10.90
N LYS A 220 -1.18 2.68 -10.25
CA LYS A 220 0.14 3.28 -10.37
C LYS A 220 0.64 3.76 -9.01
N VAL A 221 1.94 3.56 -8.77
CA VAL A 221 2.68 4.31 -7.75
C VAL A 221 2.93 5.71 -8.31
N LEU A 222 2.43 6.74 -7.63
CA LEU A 222 2.59 8.15 -8.03
C LEU A 222 3.81 8.80 -7.39
N SER A 223 4.08 8.44 -6.14
CA SER A 223 5.23 8.91 -5.35
C SER A 223 5.56 7.86 -4.29
N CYS A 224 6.83 7.75 -3.88
CA CYS A 224 7.22 6.84 -2.80
C CYS A 224 8.53 7.23 -2.09
N ALA A 225 8.67 6.80 -0.84
CA ALA A 225 9.84 7.05 0.01
C ALA A 225 11.16 6.61 -0.63
N LEU A 226 11.17 5.46 -1.31
CA LEU A 226 12.36 4.92 -1.99
C LEU A 226 12.77 5.72 -3.23
N ALA A 227 11.83 6.45 -3.86
CA ALA A 227 12.12 7.37 -4.95
C ALA A 227 12.51 8.79 -4.46
N GLY A 228 12.51 8.98 -3.14
CA GLY A 228 12.89 10.23 -2.51
C GLY A 228 11.74 11.15 -2.12
N ASP A 229 10.49 10.73 -2.31
CA ASP A 229 9.31 11.49 -1.89
C ASP A 229 9.04 11.34 -0.40
N LEU A 230 8.49 12.37 0.23
CA LEU A 230 8.18 12.33 1.68
C LEU A 230 7.03 11.35 2.00
N GLN A 231 6.13 11.10 1.04
CA GLN A 231 4.93 10.30 1.26
C GLN A 231 4.57 9.44 0.04
N CYS A 232 4.17 8.19 0.30
CA CYS A 232 3.75 7.27 -0.75
C CYS A 232 2.30 7.55 -1.19
N ARG A 233 2.08 7.64 -2.50
CA ARG A 233 0.77 7.90 -3.10
C ARG A 233 0.52 6.98 -4.27
N TYR A 234 -0.75 6.68 -4.50
CA TYR A 234 -1.22 5.72 -5.50
C TYR A 234 -2.41 6.29 -6.24
N SER A 235 -2.61 5.82 -7.47
CA SER A 235 -3.89 5.96 -8.18
C SER A 235 -4.37 4.60 -8.65
N LEU A 236 -5.66 4.33 -8.48
CA LEU A 236 -6.34 3.19 -9.09
C LEU A 236 -7.32 3.69 -10.14
N ARG A 237 -7.39 3.02 -11.29
CA ARG A 237 -8.43 3.27 -12.28
C ARG A 237 -9.73 2.64 -11.78
N ILE A 238 -10.80 3.43 -11.76
CA ILE A 238 -12.14 2.93 -11.47
C ILE A 238 -12.70 2.37 -12.78
N PRO A 239 -13.23 1.13 -12.79
CA PRO A 239 -13.82 0.54 -13.98
C PRO A 239 -14.99 1.38 -14.54
N ASP A 240 -15.14 1.42 -15.86
CA ASP A 240 -16.14 2.28 -16.50
C ASP A 240 -17.58 1.87 -16.12
N ASP A 241 -17.85 0.57 -15.99
CA ASP A 241 -19.14 0.06 -15.53
C ASP A 241 -19.44 0.46 -14.07
N ILE A 242 -18.42 0.53 -13.20
CA ILE A 242 -18.59 1.04 -11.84
C ILE A 242 -18.92 2.54 -11.87
N MET A 243 -18.24 3.30 -12.74
CA MET A 243 -18.52 4.73 -12.94
C MET A 243 -19.94 4.96 -13.46
N GLU A 244 -20.40 4.14 -14.40
CA GLU A 244 -21.73 4.26 -15.00
C GLU A 244 -22.86 3.88 -14.03
N GLN A 245 -22.65 2.83 -13.22
CA GLN A 245 -23.70 2.28 -12.34
C GLN A 245 -23.77 2.96 -10.97
N TYR A 246 -22.64 3.37 -10.41
CA TYR A 246 -22.54 3.76 -9.00
C TYR A 246 -22.10 5.20 -8.77
N VAL A 247 -21.88 6.01 -9.82
CA VAL A 247 -21.57 7.43 -9.65
C VAL A 247 -22.76 8.28 -10.11
N LYS A 248 -23.49 8.84 -9.14
CA LYS A 248 -24.59 9.76 -9.41
C LYS A 248 -24.12 11.03 -10.10
N LYS A 249 -24.86 11.44 -11.13
CA LYS A 249 -24.66 12.74 -11.79
C LYS A 249 -25.02 13.86 -10.81
N GLN A 250 -24.40 15.03 -10.96
CA GLN A 250 -24.59 16.16 -10.02
C GLN A 250 -26.07 16.57 -9.85
N GLU A 251 -26.90 16.32 -10.86
CA GLU A 251 -28.34 16.60 -10.87
C GLU A 251 -29.15 15.69 -9.92
N GLU A 252 -28.65 14.50 -9.58
CA GLU A 252 -29.36 13.49 -8.77
C GLU A 252 -29.03 13.59 -7.27
N ARG A 253 -28.15 14.54 -6.86
CA ARG A 253 -27.72 14.71 -5.46
C ARG A 253 -28.59 15.67 -4.65
N HIS A 254 -29.57 16.31 -5.30
CA HIS A 254 -30.44 17.33 -4.70
C HIS A 254 -31.93 16.94 -4.71
N VAL A 255 -32.23 15.64 -4.86
CA VAL A 255 -33.59 15.08 -4.73
C VAL A 255 -33.69 14.32 -3.42
#